data_AF-A0A8I2KLJ1-F1
#
_entry.id   AF-A0A8I2KLJ1-F1
#
_cell.length_a   1.000
_cell.length_b   1.000
_cell.length_c   1.000
_cell.angle_alpha   90.00
_cell.angle_beta   90.00
_cell.angle_gamma   90.00
#
_symmetry.space_group_name_H-M   'P 1'
#
loop_
_entity.id
_entity.type
_entity.pdbx_description
1 polymer ?
#
loop_
_entity_poly.entity_id
_entity_poly.type
_entity_poly.pdbx_seq_one_letter_code
_entity_poly.pdbx_strand_id
1 'polypeptide(L)' 'MLCYDATISHLNFIETQSESDYDLLNEVASSEDLSSILTMLLFDDTLSDKLKRQVRQQLKKLKAKSK' A
#
# COMPACT_ATOMS: atom_id res chain seq x y z
N MET A 1 -24.97 3.39 2.98
CA MET A 1 -24.15 2.36 2.32
C MET A 1 -22.95 3.11 1.75
N LEU A 2 -21.85 3.10 2.49
CA LEU A 2 -20.65 3.83 2.08
C LEU A 2 -20.12 3.15 0.82
N CYS A 3 -20.27 3.83 -0.31
CA CYS A 3 -19.65 3.43 -1.56
C CYS A 3 -18.14 3.59 -1.37
N TYR A 4 -17.47 2.51 -0.99
CA TYR A 4 -16.01 2.43 -1.06
C TYR A 4 -15.64 2.40 -2.54
N ASP A 5 -15.58 3.60 -3.12
CA ASP A 5 -15.15 3.83 -4.47
C ASP A 5 -13.79 3.15 -4.65
N ALA A 6 -13.65 2.39 -5.72
CA ALA A 6 -12.57 1.46 -6.04
C ALA A 6 -11.22 2.18 -6.27
N THR A 7 -10.77 2.95 -5.29
CA THR A 7 -9.70 3.95 -5.43
C THR A 7 -8.35 3.43 -4.92
N ILE A 8 -8.30 2.36 -4.13
CA ILE A 8 -7.02 1.78 -3.66
C ILE A 8 -6.40 0.82 -4.69
N SER A 9 -6.18 1.24 -5.94
CA SER A 9 -5.44 0.38 -6.89
C SER A 9 -4.01 0.03 -6.42
N HIS A 10 -3.44 0.87 -5.55
CA HIS A 10 -2.01 0.83 -5.20
C HIS A 10 -1.68 -0.13 -4.04
N LEU A 11 -2.61 -0.42 -3.12
CA LEU A 11 -2.39 -1.25 -1.92
C LEU A 11 -3.25 -2.52 -1.85
N ASN A 12 -3.99 -2.89 -2.90
CA ASN A 12 -4.82 -4.10 -2.98
C ASN A 12 -4.11 -5.45 -2.76
N PHE A 13 -2.79 -5.44 -2.57
CA PHE A 13 -2.02 -6.64 -2.23
C PHE A 13 -1.98 -6.92 -0.73
N ILE A 14 -2.44 -5.96 0.10
CA ILE A 14 -2.62 -6.12 1.54
C ILE A 14 -4.08 -6.54 1.75
N GLU A 15 -4.28 -7.73 2.33
CA GLU A 15 -5.61 -8.20 2.69
C GLU A 15 -6.07 -7.50 3.97
N THR A 16 -7.24 -6.85 3.92
CA THR A 16 -7.88 -6.24 5.07
C THR A 16 -8.82 -7.24 5.73
N GLN A 17 -8.92 -7.19 7.06
CA GLN A 17 -9.85 -8.06 7.81
C GLN A 17 -11.01 -7.27 8.44
N SER A 18 -10.91 -5.94 8.44
CA SER A 18 -11.91 -5.05 8.99
C SER A 18 -12.09 -3.77 8.16
N GLU A 19 -13.20 -3.08 8.40
CA GLU A 19 -13.47 -1.75 7.83
C GLU A 19 -12.41 -0.73 8.27
N SER A 20 -11.97 -0.81 9.53
CA SER A 20 -10.90 0.05 10.07
C SER A 20 -9.56 -0.14 9.35
N ASP A 21 -9.24 -1.38 8.91
CA ASP A 21 -8.04 -1.61 8.09
C ASP A 21 -8.16 -0.94 6.72
N TYR A 22 -9.37 -0.91 6.16
CA TYR A 22 -9.62 -0.29 4.87
C TYR A 22 -9.47 1.24 4.94
N ASP A 23 -10.01 1.86 5.99
CA ASP A 23 -9.86 3.30 6.24
C ASP A 23 -8.39 3.66 6.44
N LEU A 24 -7.65 2.88 7.23
CA LEU A 24 -6.22 3.09 7.42
C LEU A 24 -5.44 2.96 6.10
N LEU A 25 -5.74 1.95 5.29
CA LEU A 25 -5.08 1.79 3.98
C LEU A 25 -5.43 2.92 3.01
N ASN A 26 -6.63 3.50 3.07
CA ASN A 26 -6.99 4.69 2.30
C ASN A 26 -6.18 5.91 2.72
N GLU A 27 -6.04 6.14 4.01
CA GLU A 27 -5.21 7.22 4.55
C GLU A 27 -3.75 7.07 4.11
N VAL A 28 -3.20 5.86 4.18
CA VAL A 28 -1.83 5.58 3.73
C VAL A 28 -1.70 5.74 2.22
N ALA A 29 -2.67 5.26 1.44
CA ALA A 29 -2.63 5.33 -0.03
C ALA A 29 -2.73 6.76 -0.57
N SER A 30 -3.39 7.66 0.17
CA SER A 30 -3.52 9.08 -0.17
C SER A 30 -2.37 9.95 0.36
N SER A 31 -1.47 9.38 1.18
CA SER A 31 -0.32 10.09 1.73
C SER A 31 0.71 10.45 0.65
N GLU A 32 1.23 11.68 0.70
CA GLU A 32 2.37 12.12 -0.11
C GLU A 32 3.64 11.29 0.18
N ASP A 33 3.74 10.76 1.40
CA ASP A 33 4.84 9.93 1.88
C ASP A 33 4.66 8.44 1.61
N LEU A 34 3.66 8.03 0.81
CA LEU A 34 3.41 6.62 0.49
C LEU A 34 4.67 5.87 0.07
N SER A 35 5.54 6.49 -0.74
CA SER A 35 6.80 5.86 -1.17
C SER A 35 7.77 5.64 0.00
N SER A 36 7.81 6.56 0.96
CA SER A 36 8.63 6.45 2.17
C SER A 36 8.10 5.35 3.09
N ILE A 37 6.77 5.31 3.31
CA ILE A 37 6.08 4.29 4.10
C ILE A 37 6.33 2.89 3.53
N LEU A 38 6.12 2.72 2.22
CA LEU A 38 6.39 1.44 1.54
C LEU A 38 7.87 1.05 1.61
N THR A 39 8.77 2.01 1.60
CA THR A 39 10.21 1.74 1.74
C THR A 39 10.54 1.25 3.14
N MET A 40 9.93 1.81 4.19
CA MET A 40 10.10 1.35 5.57
C MET A 40 9.69 -0.12 5.75
N LEU A 41 8.57 -0.54 5.14
CA LEU A 41 8.11 -1.95 5.18
C LEU A 41 9.14 -2.94 4.61
N LEU A 42 10.04 -2.51 3.72
CA LEU A 42 11.06 -3.41 3.17
C LEU A 42 12.16 -3.78 4.18
N PHE A 43 12.34 -2.96 5.22
CA PHE A 43 13.33 -3.16 6.26
C PHE A 43 12.78 -3.92 7.48
N ASP A 44 11.49 -4.22 7.51
CA ASP A 44 10.88 -4.99 8.58
C ASP A 44 11.08 -6.49 8.34
N ASP A 45 11.92 -7.13 9.15
CA ASP A 45 12.24 -8.56 9.05
C ASP A 45 11.11 -9.50 9.51
N THR A 46 10.06 -8.97 10.14
CA THR A 46 8.86 -9.75 10.50
C THR A 46 7.92 -9.98 9.32
N LEU A 47 8.07 -9.20 8.24
CA LEU A 47 7.23 -9.30 7.05
C LEU A 47 7.71 -10.40 6.11
N SER A 48 6.76 -11.12 5.53
CA SER A 48 7.06 -12.18 4.57
C SER A 48 7.77 -11.66 3.31
N ASP A 49 8.64 -12.48 2.74
CA ASP A 49 9.30 -12.19 1.45
C ASP A 49 8.29 -11.94 0.33
N LYS A 50 7.14 -12.62 0.36
CA LYS A 50 6.05 -12.41 -0.60
C LYS A 50 5.53 -10.97 -0.53
N LEU A 51 5.25 -10.49 0.68
CA LEU A 51 4.79 -9.12 0.91
C LEU A 51 5.86 -8.10 0.49
N LYS A 52 7.12 -8.31 0.90
CA LYS A 52 8.24 -7.44 0.49
C LYS A 52 8.39 -7.36 -1.04
N ARG A 53 8.17 -8.46 -1.77
CA ARG A 53 8.18 -8.47 -3.25
C ARG A 53 7.04 -7.63 -3.83
N GLN A 54 5.83 -7.73 -3.29
CA GLN A 54 4.68 -6.93 -3.74
C GLN A 54 4.89 -5.43 -3.47
N VAL A 55 5.42 -5.08 -2.29
CA VAL A 55 5.81 -3.70 -1.95
C VAL A 55 6.84 -3.14 -2.95
N ARG A 56 7.89 -3.91 -3.28
CA ARG A 56 8.88 -3.51 -4.30
C ARG A 56 8.25 -3.26 -5.68
N GLN A 57 7.28 -4.08 -6.08
CA GLN A 57 6.56 -3.89 -7.34
C GLN A 57 5.74 -2.61 -7.34
N GLN A 58 5.08 -2.29 -6.24
CA GLN A 58 4.30 -1.05 -6.13
C GLN A 58 5.20 0.19 -6.12
N LEU A 59 6.31 0.15 -5.39
CA LEU A 59 7.32 1.21 -5.44
C LEU A 59 7.84 1.47 -6.87
N LYS A 60 8.05 0.42 -7.67
CA LYS A 60 8.41 0.58 -9.09
C LYS A 60 7.31 1.26 -9.91
N LYS A 61 6.05 0.88 -9.70
CA LYS A 61 4.89 1.48 -10.38
C LYS A 61 4.72 2.97 -10.01
N LEU A 62 4.91 3.32 -8.74
CA LEU A 62 4.87 4.71 -8.27
C LEU A 62 5.96 5.57 -8.94
N LYS A 63 7.19 5.06 -9.00
CA LYS A 63 8.30 5.75 -9.68
C LYS A 63 8.07 5.91 -11.18
N ALA A 64 7.40 4.96 -11.82
CA ALA A 64 7.08 5.02 -13.24
C ALA A 64 5.96 6.04 -13.59
N LYS A 65 5.03 6.30 -12.66
CA LYS A 65 3.97 7.31 -12.83
C LYS A 65 4.44 8.75 -12.62
N SER A 66 5.60 8.95 -11.98
CA SER A 66 6.15 10.28 -11.67
C SER A 66 7.03 10.86 -12.80
N LYS A 67 6.93 10.32 -14.02
CA LYS A 67 7.75 10.67 -15.18
C LYS A 67 6.86 11.06 -16.36
#